data_AF-I1BL69-F1
#
_entry.id   AF-I1BL69-F1
#
_cell.length_a   1.000
_cell.length_b   1.000
_cell.length_c   1.000
_cell.angle_alpha   90.00
_cell.angle_beta   90.00
_cell.angle_gamma   90.00
#
_symmetry.space_group_name_H-M   'P 1'
#
loop_
_entity.id
_entity.type
_entity.pdbx_description
1 polymer ?
#
loop_
_entity_poly.entity_id
_entity_poly.type
_entity_poly.pdbx_seq_one_letter_code
_entity_poly.pdbx_strand_id
1 'polypeptide(L)'
;MADHLKGIFAGHLLTLTPDLDSSPTLTSSPPFDLDLCPFSSDQIYETLKQLPRKKAPGIDHIQTEILTSTFRKLFEKCLYPSLLEQSPTLDIAQGGFRESRSSLDEVQCLIEICSILRRNHNSFPTLAFLDIKSAYDTVDRSYVWLTGVLQGSILSPFLYSLYINRLPSILRQPLLLDNSFSGDIVSDLTPAINCLLYADDVVLIANPENLTSLLHKCEDHSYSLGYRWNPLKCVIVAPTSDVKTYQLYGTTIPKESSFSYLGIPIKPGGLLDYPAMIQHNINKASLTMNQLAAIGLNSKGFPPLLACRFYSQMVRAQLDYGLAISPLTTKFIHQLDTFQNQCIRRIFGGHSRSSVQVMLHLVNLPSMRTRIAALQAQYLFRSTHLPDDTLLAHLLPHIQSSTSRSHWYKLANTLMWKSLCGPILDTLDKKKFLSLRTKFLADQFQHLYNNSDSILLSSTRPTIQVDPVLWLPMTCSERSRVLRWRLGWLPGGKPKECIFHPYHNLSCRHAFDCLHVHHRLYLPRSIEDPISFLLNLLPLHKPRPTASHSWFTLWPILCTILHELDYYFHDECPPPPIDPGVKLLNWLPK
;
A
#
# COMPACT_ATOMS: atom_id res chain seq x y z
N MET A 1 -9.66 -33.48 -10.36
CA MET A 1 -9.48 -32.51 -11.47
C MET A 1 -10.26 -32.96 -12.72
N ALA A 2 -10.10 -34.21 -13.18
CA ALA A 2 -10.92 -34.77 -14.26
C ALA A 2 -12.43 -34.77 -13.94
N ASP A 3 -12.86 -35.15 -12.73
CA ASP A 3 -14.28 -35.12 -12.34
C ASP A 3 -14.84 -33.70 -12.17
N HIS A 4 -13.97 -32.76 -11.76
CA HIS A 4 -14.30 -31.33 -11.69
C HIS A 4 -14.53 -30.73 -13.08
N LEU A 5 -13.69 -31.12 -14.04
CA LEU A 5 -13.88 -30.76 -15.45
C LEU A 5 -15.11 -31.46 -16.04
N LYS A 6 -15.34 -32.75 -15.73
CA LYS A 6 -16.50 -33.51 -16.22
C LYS A 6 -17.84 -32.89 -15.78
N GLY A 7 -17.91 -32.30 -14.58
CA GLY A 7 -19.08 -31.55 -14.12
C GLY A 7 -19.26 -30.17 -14.77
N ILE A 8 -18.18 -29.53 -15.23
CA ILE A 8 -18.22 -28.22 -15.93
C ILE A 8 -18.60 -28.39 -17.41
N PHE A 9 -18.23 -29.52 -18.03
CA PHE A 9 -18.36 -29.74 -19.48
C PHE A 9 -19.45 -30.75 -19.88
N ALA A 10 -20.33 -31.19 -18.97
CA ALA A 10 -21.30 -32.27 -19.24
C ALA A 10 -22.37 -31.98 -20.31
N GLY A 11 -22.41 -30.77 -20.91
CA GLY A 11 -23.20 -30.45 -22.11
C GLY A 11 -24.72 -30.58 -22.01
N HIS A 12 -25.26 -31.12 -20.91
CA HIS A 12 -26.67 -31.49 -20.80
C HIS A 12 -27.63 -30.31 -20.62
N LEU A 13 -27.11 -29.09 -20.44
CA LEU A 13 -27.88 -27.85 -20.27
C LEU A 13 -27.73 -26.85 -21.42
N LEU A 14 -26.97 -27.20 -22.46
CA LEU A 14 -26.86 -26.39 -23.67
C LEU A 14 -27.92 -26.89 -24.67
N THR A 15 -29.11 -26.28 -24.63
CA THR A 15 -30.03 -26.37 -25.77
C THR A 15 -29.35 -25.77 -27.00
N LEU A 16 -29.22 -26.58 -28.05
CA LEU A 16 -28.76 -26.16 -29.37
C LEU A 16 -29.66 -25.00 -29.86
N THR A 17 -29.12 -23.79 -29.89
CA THR A 17 -29.73 -22.67 -30.63
C THR A 17 -29.44 -22.82 -32.13
N PRO A 18 -30.36 -22.41 -33.02
CA PRO A 18 -30.23 -22.62 -34.46
C PRO A 18 -29.09 -21.77 -35.03
N ASP A 19 -28.42 -22.31 -36.05
CA ASP A 19 -27.35 -21.67 -36.81
C ASP A 19 -27.77 -20.25 -37.28
N LEU A 20 -27.07 -19.23 -36.77
CA LEU A 20 -27.08 -17.89 -37.33
C LEU A 20 -25.92 -17.78 -38.33
N ASP A 21 -26.19 -18.17 -39.58
CA ASP A 21 -25.36 -17.82 -40.73
C ASP A 21 -25.37 -16.30 -40.93
N SER A 22 -24.35 -15.60 -40.43
CA SER A 22 -23.80 -14.37 -41.02
C SER A 22 -22.63 -13.85 -40.18
N SER A 23 -21.42 -14.29 -40.53
CA SER A 23 -20.19 -13.64 -40.08
C SER A 23 -20.01 -12.31 -40.82
N PRO A 24 -19.68 -11.19 -40.15
CA PRO A 24 -19.38 -9.93 -40.83
C PRO A 24 -18.01 -10.03 -41.53
N THR A 25 -17.99 -9.72 -42.82
CA THR A 25 -16.76 -9.64 -43.64
C THR A 25 -15.88 -8.47 -43.19
N LEU A 26 -14.77 -8.79 -42.53
CA LEU A 26 -13.67 -7.86 -42.23
C LEU A 26 -12.92 -7.51 -43.53
N THR A 27 -12.92 -6.23 -43.90
CA THR A 27 -12.08 -5.71 -44.98
C THR A 27 -10.61 -5.76 -44.58
N SER A 28 -9.84 -6.55 -45.32
CA SER A 28 -8.43 -6.88 -45.04
C SER A 28 -7.46 -6.05 -45.87
N SER A 29 -6.68 -5.20 -45.22
CA SER A 29 -5.28 -4.95 -45.63
C SER A 29 -4.51 -4.29 -44.47
N PRO A 30 -3.45 -4.92 -43.93
CA PRO A 30 -2.60 -4.31 -42.91
C PRO A 30 -1.78 -3.14 -43.47
N PRO A 31 -1.24 -2.23 -42.61
CA PRO A 31 -0.55 -0.99 -43.02
C PRO A 31 0.89 -1.21 -43.56
N PHE A 32 1.23 -2.43 -43.96
CA PHE A 32 2.52 -2.80 -44.54
C PHE A 32 2.29 -3.87 -45.60
N ASP A 33 3.17 -3.89 -46.61
CA ASP A 33 3.11 -4.85 -47.70
C ASP A 33 3.48 -6.25 -47.17
N LEU A 34 2.48 -7.14 -47.11
CA LEU A 34 2.69 -8.53 -46.66
C LEU A 34 3.63 -9.28 -47.61
N ASP A 35 3.72 -8.87 -48.88
CA ASP A 35 4.57 -9.50 -49.88
C ASP A 35 6.06 -9.20 -49.68
N LEU A 36 6.39 -8.19 -48.85
CA LEU A 36 7.77 -7.86 -48.45
C LEU A 36 8.20 -8.53 -47.13
N CYS A 37 7.30 -9.20 -46.42
CA CYS A 37 7.66 -9.89 -45.18
C CYS A 37 8.31 -11.25 -45.51
N PRO A 38 9.60 -11.48 -45.17
CA PRO A 38 10.30 -12.71 -45.51
C PRO A 38 9.75 -13.96 -44.78
N PHE A 39 8.81 -13.79 -43.87
CA PHE A 39 8.22 -14.84 -43.04
C PHE A 39 6.70 -14.68 -42.97
N SER A 40 5.92 -15.75 -43.14
CA SER A 40 4.48 -15.73 -42.87
C SER A 40 4.17 -15.95 -41.38
N SER A 41 2.99 -15.52 -40.90
CA SER A 41 2.57 -15.80 -39.52
C SER A 41 2.54 -17.30 -39.22
N ASP A 42 2.14 -18.11 -40.21
CA ASP A 42 2.08 -19.56 -40.10
C ASP A 42 3.47 -20.18 -40.00
N GLN A 43 4.45 -19.65 -40.75
CA GLN A 43 5.84 -20.08 -40.64
C GLN A 43 6.43 -19.76 -39.27
N ILE A 44 6.19 -18.56 -38.73
CA ILE A 44 6.65 -18.19 -37.38
C ILE A 44 5.99 -19.08 -36.33
N TYR A 45 4.67 -19.32 -36.44
CA TYR A 45 3.93 -20.15 -35.50
C TYR A 45 4.38 -21.61 -35.50
N GLU A 46 4.57 -22.21 -36.68
CA GLU A 46 5.10 -23.58 -36.80
C GLU A 46 6.56 -23.67 -36.34
N THR A 47 7.37 -22.64 -36.61
CA THR A 47 8.75 -22.58 -36.10
C THR A 47 8.77 -22.51 -34.57
N LEU A 48 7.91 -21.69 -33.95
CA LEU A 48 7.77 -21.59 -32.50
C LEU A 48 7.30 -22.91 -31.86
N LYS A 49 6.43 -23.68 -32.52
CA LYS A 49 6.02 -25.02 -32.06
C LYS A 49 7.16 -26.04 -32.10
N GLN A 50 8.04 -25.92 -33.10
CA GLN A 50 9.19 -26.81 -33.29
C GLN A 50 10.36 -26.49 -32.35
N LEU A 51 10.32 -25.37 -31.65
CA LEU A 51 11.37 -25.03 -30.69
C LEU A 51 11.41 -26.04 -29.53
N PRO A 52 12.60 -26.56 -29.18
CA PRO A 52 12.75 -27.54 -28.12
C PRO A 52 12.38 -26.93 -26.76
N ARG A 53 11.50 -27.62 -26.04
CA ARG A 53 11.03 -27.26 -24.69
C ARG A 53 11.93 -27.88 -23.62
N LYS A 54 11.94 -27.29 -22.43
CA LYS A 54 12.69 -27.76 -21.24
C LYS A 54 14.21 -27.88 -21.44
N LYS A 55 14.79 -27.11 -22.37
CA LYS A 55 16.24 -27.01 -22.50
C LYS A 55 16.81 -26.03 -21.47
N ALA A 56 18.05 -26.27 -21.06
CA ALA A 56 18.78 -25.33 -20.22
C ALA A 56 18.85 -23.96 -20.92
N PRO A 57 18.70 -22.85 -20.16
CA PRO A 57 18.78 -21.51 -20.73
C PRO A 57 20.13 -21.27 -21.42
N GLY A 58 20.12 -20.48 -22.49
CA GLY A 58 21.34 -19.95 -23.10
C GLY A 58 22.03 -18.93 -22.20
N ILE A 59 23.06 -18.26 -22.74
CA ILE A 59 23.83 -17.22 -22.03
C ILE A 59 22.99 -15.98 -21.66
N ASP A 60 21.86 -15.80 -22.33
CA ASP A 60 20.86 -14.76 -22.10
C ASP A 60 19.82 -15.16 -21.03
N HIS A 61 19.87 -16.40 -20.54
CA HIS A 61 18.91 -17.00 -19.62
C HIS A 61 17.47 -17.08 -20.13
N ILE A 62 17.22 -16.95 -21.44
CA ILE A 62 15.88 -17.02 -22.02
C ILE A 62 15.57 -18.47 -22.43
N GLN A 63 14.48 -19.02 -21.92
CA GLN A 63 13.95 -20.32 -22.33
C GLN A 63 12.87 -20.17 -23.40
N THR A 64 12.67 -21.19 -24.23
CA THR A 64 11.63 -21.24 -25.29
C THR A 64 10.23 -20.89 -24.78
N GLU A 65 9.90 -21.35 -23.56
CA GLU A 65 8.64 -21.08 -22.87
C GLU A 65 8.47 -19.59 -22.53
N ILE A 66 9.58 -18.93 -22.18
CA ILE A 66 9.64 -17.49 -21.92
C ILE A 66 9.47 -16.72 -23.24
N LEU A 67 10.10 -17.19 -24.32
CA LEU A 67 10.06 -16.54 -25.63
C LEU A 67 8.63 -16.42 -26.19
N THR A 68 7.86 -17.51 -26.15
CA THR A 68 6.47 -17.53 -26.64
C THR A 68 5.55 -16.64 -25.79
N SER A 69 5.71 -16.68 -24.46
CA SER A 69 4.97 -15.80 -23.54
C SER A 69 5.33 -14.32 -23.74
N THR A 70 6.61 -14.03 -24.00
CA THR A 70 7.12 -12.66 -24.13
C THR A 70 6.73 -12.03 -25.45
N PHE A 71 6.84 -12.77 -26.55
CA PHE A 71 6.42 -12.30 -27.87
C PHE A 71 4.91 -12.03 -27.92
N ARG A 72 4.11 -12.94 -27.36
CA ARG A 72 2.66 -12.74 -27.20
C ARG A 72 2.35 -11.46 -26.41
N LYS A 73 2.98 -11.26 -25.25
CA LYS A 73 2.81 -10.06 -24.43
C LYS A 73 3.24 -8.79 -25.16
N LEU A 74 4.34 -8.83 -25.92
CA LEU A 74 4.80 -7.70 -26.71
C LEU A 74 3.77 -7.32 -27.78
N PHE A 75 3.28 -8.31 -28.53
CA PHE A 75 2.24 -8.11 -29.52
C PHE A 75 0.94 -7.56 -28.91
N GLU A 76 0.46 -8.17 -27.82
CA GLU A 76 -0.69 -7.70 -27.05
C GLU A 76 -0.53 -6.23 -26.60
N LYS A 77 0.67 -5.85 -26.16
CA LYS A 77 0.99 -4.48 -25.75
C LYS A 77 1.02 -3.49 -26.92
N CYS A 78 1.48 -3.93 -28.09
CA CYS A 78 1.43 -3.12 -29.32
C CYS A 78 -0.01 -2.95 -29.82
N LEU A 79 -0.86 -3.97 -29.65
CA LEU A 79 -2.26 -3.95 -30.08
C LEU A 79 -3.16 -3.13 -29.14
N TYR A 80 -2.83 -3.07 -27.84
CA TYR A 80 -3.65 -2.44 -26.81
C TYR A 80 -4.09 -0.99 -27.12
N PRO A 81 -3.23 -0.06 -27.58
CA PRO A 81 -3.64 1.31 -27.86
C PRO A 81 -4.71 1.40 -28.97
N SER A 82 -4.53 0.66 -30.07
CA SER A 82 -5.50 0.65 -31.17
C SER A 82 -6.82 0.00 -30.78
N LEU A 83 -6.78 -1.06 -29.97
CA LEU A 83 -8.00 -1.65 -29.41
C LEU A 83 -8.72 -0.68 -28.48
N LEU A 84 -8.00 0.03 -27.62
CA LEU A 84 -8.57 1.00 -26.69
C LEU A 84 -9.30 2.12 -27.42
N GLU A 85 -8.71 2.64 -28.51
CA GLU A 85 -9.28 3.72 -29.33
C GLU A 85 -10.57 3.30 -30.06
N GLN A 86 -10.66 2.04 -30.51
CA GLN A 86 -11.81 1.52 -31.25
C GLN A 86 -12.89 0.89 -30.36
N SER A 87 -12.60 0.70 -29.07
CA SER A 87 -13.51 0.04 -28.14
C SER A 87 -14.59 0.99 -27.61
N PRO A 88 -15.78 0.45 -27.25
CA PRO A 88 -16.80 1.25 -26.59
C PRO A 88 -16.29 1.81 -25.26
N THR A 89 -16.80 2.99 -24.89
CA THR A 89 -16.48 3.63 -23.61
C THR A 89 -16.90 2.73 -22.45
N LEU A 90 -15.94 2.44 -21.56
CA LEU A 90 -16.22 1.69 -20.34
C LEU A 90 -17.00 2.55 -19.35
N ASP A 91 -18.01 1.93 -18.75
CA ASP A 91 -18.92 2.58 -17.82
C ASP A 91 -18.19 3.19 -16.61
N ILE A 92 -18.66 4.34 -16.13
CA ILE A 92 -18.03 5.06 -14.99
C ILE A 92 -18.04 4.23 -13.68
N ALA A 93 -18.97 3.28 -13.54
CA ALA A 93 -19.07 2.37 -12.39
C ALA A 93 -18.05 1.21 -12.44
N GLN A 94 -17.24 1.10 -13.50
CA GLN A 94 -16.14 0.14 -13.57
C GLN A 94 -14.81 0.75 -13.13
N GLY A 95 -14.26 0.22 -12.03
CA GLY A 95 -12.95 0.60 -11.48
C GLY A 95 -11.79 -0.35 -11.83
N GLY A 96 -12.07 -1.61 -12.10
CA GLY A 96 -11.05 -2.67 -12.23
C GLY A 96 -10.17 -2.53 -13.47
N PHE A 97 -8.85 -2.72 -13.30
CA PHE A 97 -7.83 -2.74 -14.38
C PHE A 97 -7.81 -1.54 -15.32
N ARG A 98 -8.29 -0.38 -14.85
CA ARG A 98 -8.30 0.86 -15.61
C ARG A 98 -7.26 1.84 -15.12
N GLU A 99 -6.74 2.64 -16.04
CA GLU A 99 -5.82 3.70 -15.71
C GLU A 99 -6.48 4.74 -14.77
N SER A 100 -5.66 5.30 -13.88
CA SER A 100 -6.06 6.32 -12.91
C SER A 100 -7.17 5.91 -11.94
N ARG A 101 -7.55 4.62 -11.86
CA ARG A 101 -8.51 4.06 -10.90
C ARG A 101 -7.82 3.07 -9.98
N SER A 102 -8.24 3.05 -8.72
CA SER A 102 -7.70 2.17 -7.68
C SER A 102 -8.81 1.56 -6.86
N SER A 103 -8.55 0.43 -6.22
CA SER A 103 -9.52 -0.21 -5.33
C SER A 103 -10.02 0.72 -4.22
N LEU A 104 -9.18 1.62 -3.72
CA LEU A 104 -9.57 2.61 -2.72
C LEU A 104 -10.55 3.65 -3.25
N ASP A 105 -10.46 4.04 -4.53
CA ASP A 105 -11.44 4.96 -5.13
C ASP A 105 -12.79 4.29 -5.25
N GLU A 106 -12.82 3.00 -5.62
CA GLU A 106 -14.04 2.22 -5.75
C GLU A 106 -14.75 2.07 -4.40
N VAL A 107 -13.99 1.72 -3.35
CA VAL A 107 -14.51 1.66 -1.97
C VAL A 107 -14.98 3.05 -1.51
N GLN A 108 -14.23 4.11 -1.83
CA GLN A 108 -14.64 5.47 -1.52
C GLN A 108 -15.95 5.85 -2.22
N CYS A 109 -16.13 5.50 -3.49
CA CYS A 109 -17.37 5.74 -4.22
C CYS A 109 -18.55 5.02 -3.55
N LEU A 110 -18.39 3.75 -3.18
CA LEU A 110 -19.41 3.00 -2.44
C LEU A 110 -19.83 3.73 -1.15
N ILE A 111 -18.85 4.14 -0.35
CA ILE A 111 -19.09 4.81 0.93
C ILE A 111 -19.84 6.13 0.72
N GLU A 112 -19.40 6.94 -0.24
CA GLU A 112 -19.98 8.25 -0.49
C GLU A 112 -21.38 8.14 -1.12
N ILE A 113 -21.60 7.23 -2.08
CA ILE A 113 -22.93 6.95 -2.65
C ILE A 113 -23.90 6.55 -1.55
N CYS A 114 -23.54 5.56 -0.72
CA CYS A 114 -24.41 5.15 0.38
C CYS A 114 -24.67 6.32 1.35
N SER A 115 -23.64 7.12 1.63
CA SER A 115 -23.73 8.29 2.52
C SER A 115 -24.70 9.35 1.98
N ILE A 116 -24.66 9.62 0.67
CA ILE A 116 -25.58 10.52 -0.03
C ILE A 116 -27.00 9.97 0.02
N LEU A 117 -27.21 8.68 -0.30
CA LEU A 117 -28.53 8.03 -0.24
C LEU A 117 -29.17 8.15 1.16
N ARG A 118 -28.38 7.96 2.22
CA ARG A 118 -28.87 8.09 3.60
C ARG A 118 -29.26 9.51 3.96
N ARG A 119 -28.48 10.51 3.54
CA ARG A 119 -28.67 11.90 3.99
C ARG A 119 -29.67 12.66 3.13
N ASN A 120 -29.60 12.49 1.82
CA ASN A 120 -30.35 13.29 0.88
C ASN A 120 -31.67 12.62 0.48
N HIS A 121 -31.73 11.28 0.54
CA HIS A 121 -32.90 10.50 0.11
C HIS A 121 -33.54 9.68 1.24
N ASN A 122 -33.07 9.83 2.49
CA ASN A 122 -33.52 9.07 3.66
C ASN A 122 -33.56 7.55 3.44
N SER A 123 -32.67 7.05 2.57
CA SER A 123 -32.59 5.66 2.14
C SER A 123 -31.41 5.00 2.83
N PHE A 124 -31.66 3.89 3.53
CA PHE A 124 -30.59 3.05 4.07
C PHE A 124 -30.39 1.85 3.15
N PRO A 125 -29.44 1.91 2.19
CA PRO A 125 -29.34 0.90 1.15
C PRO A 125 -28.89 -0.45 1.71
N THR A 126 -29.45 -1.50 1.14
CA THR A 126 -28.98 -2.87 1.26
C THR A 126 -27.94 -3.13 0.18
N LEU A 127 -26.83 -3.75 0.57
CA LEU A 127 -25.74 -4.06 -0.33
C LEU A 127 -25.75 -5.55 -0.66
N ALA A 128 -25.65 -5.89 -1.94
CA ALA A 128 -25.42 -7.26 -2.37
C ALA A 128 -24.05 -7.37 -3.03
N PHE A 129 -23.12 -8.05 -2.38
CA PHE A 129 -21.82 -8.38 -2.94
C PHE A 129 -21.95 -9.68 -3.72
N LEU A 130 -21.67 -9.62 -5.01
CA LEU A 130 -21.84 -10.72 -5.95
C LEU A 130 -20.49 -11.26 -6.41
N ASP A 131 -20.38 -12.58 -6.49
CA ASP A 131 -19.19 -13.31 -6.95
C ASP A 131 -19.51 -14.02 -8.27
N ILE A 132 -18.69 -13.80 -9.29
CA ILE A 132 -18.80 -14.49 -10.58
C ILE A 132 -17.99 -15.80 -10.51
N LYS A 133 -18.64 -16.92 -10.83
CA LYS A 133 -17.99 -18.23 -10.83
C LYS A 133 -16.97 -18.29 -11.97
N SER A 134 -15.68 -18.37 -11.63
CA SER A 134 -14.59 -18.50 -12.60
C SER A 134 -14.66 -17.45 -13.71
N ALA A 135 -14.67 -16.16 -13.33
CA ALA A 135 -14.98 -15.04 -14.21
C ALA A 135 -14.18 -15.00 -15.53
N TYR A 136 -12.88 -15.31 -15.49
CA TYR A 136 -12.02 -15.33 -16.69
C TYR A 136 -12.26 -16.55 -17.58
N ASP A 137 -12.62 -17.69 -16.99
CA ASP A 137 -12.80 -18.97 -17.70
C ASP A 137 -14.21 -19.12 -18.30
N THR A 138 -15.17 -18.34 -17.83
CA THR A 138 -16.60 -18.42 -18.20
C THR A 138 -17.05 -17.34 -19.18
N VAL A 139 -16.12 -16.56 -19.73
CA VAL A 139 -16.41 -15.65 -20.84
C VAL A 139 -16.88 -16.44 -22.05
N ASP A 140 -18.07 -16.11 -22.57
CA ASP A 140 -18.64 -16.82 -23.71
C ASP A 140 -17.72 -16.77 -24.95
N ARG A 141 -17.53 -17.95 -25.52
CA ARG A 141 -16.63 -18.29 -26.61
C ARG A 141 -17.04 -17.64 -27.92
N SER A 142 -18.33 -17.33 -28.08
CA SER A 142 -18.88 -16.64 -29.25
C SER A 142 -18.55 -15.14 -29.27
N TYR A 143 -18.27 -14.55 -28.09
CA TYR A 143 -18.05 -13.11 -27.94
C TYR A 143 -16.56 -12.68 -27.89
N VAL A 144 -15.64 -13.52 -27.41
CA VAL A 144 -14.23 -13.11 -27.14
C VAL A 144 -13.15 -14.01 -27.77
N TRP A 145 -13.52 -14.91 -28.70
CA TRP A 145 -12.65 -15.87 -29.41
C TRP A 145 -12.19 -17.09 -28.58
N LEU A 146 -12.61 -18.28 -29.05
CA LEU A 146 -12.18 -19.68 -28.83
C LEU A 146 -11.75 -20.22 -27.44
N THR A 147 -11.28 -19.45 -26.44
CA THR A 147 -10.77 -20.02 -25.17
C THR A 147 -11.08 -19.25 -23.87
N GLY A 148 -11.99 -18.27 -23.86
CA GLY A 148 -12.08 -17.35 -22.73
C GLY A 148 -10.83 -16.47 -22.61
N VAL A 149 -10.77 -15.61 -21.59
CA VAL A 149 -9.64 -14.67 -21.44
C VAL A 149 -8.50 -15.31 -20.63
N LEU A 150 -7.35 -15.50 -21.26
CA LEU A 150 -6.20 -16.18 -20.65
C LEU A 150 -5.63 -15.39 -19.47
N GLN A 151 -5.57 -15.99 -18.27
CA GLN A 151 -4.95 -15.37 -17.10
C GLN A 151 -3.44 -15.14 -17.34
N GLY A 152 -2.95 -13.91 -17.10
CA GLY A 152 -1.55 -13.51 -17.36
C GLY A 152 -1.29 -12.91 -18.76
N SER A 153 -2.32 -12.80 -19.59
CA SER A 153 -2.38 -11.94 -20.79
C SER A 153 -2.46 -10.46 -20.42
N ILE A 154 -1.90 -9.59 -21.25
CA ILE A 154 -2.00 -8.14 -21.09
C ILE A 154 -3.39 -7.64 -21.50
N LEU A 155 -4.03 -8.25 -22.50
CA LEU A 155 -5.34 -7.83 -23.00
C LEU A 155 -6.52 -8.40 -22.20
N SER A 156 -6.34 -9.54 -21.53
CA SER A 156 -7.44 -10.22 -20.83
C SER A 156 -8.21 -9.34 -19.84
N PRO A 157 -7.56 -8.51 -19.00
CA PRO A 157 -8.31 -7.63 -18.10
C PRO A 157 -9.19 -6.62 -18.84
N PHE A 158 -8.68 -6.04 -19.94
CA PHE A 158 -9.42 -5.07 -20.74
C PHE A 158 -10.59 -5.73 -21.50
N LEU A 159 -10.36 -6.89 -22.11
CA LEU A 159 -11.41 -7.66 -22.78
C LEU A 159 -12.51 -8.09 -21.82
N TYR A 160 -12.15 -8.46 -20.58
CA TYR A 160 -13.12 -8.76 -19.54
C TYR A 160 -13.95 -7.52 -19.16
N SER A 161 -13.34 -6.35 -19.01
CA SER A 161 -14.06 -5.09 -18.76
C SER A 161 -15.07 -4.79 -19.86
N LEU A 162 -14.71 -5.00 -21.14
CA LEU A 162 -15.62 -4.86 -22.29
C LEU A 162 -16.78 -5.85 -22.24
N TYR A 163 -16.46 -7.11 -21.94
CA TYR A 163 -17.45 -8.19 -21.84
C TYR A 163 -18.55 -7.85 -20.83
N ILE A 164 -18.19 -7.41 -19.62
CA ILE A 164 -19.17 -7.09 -18.57
C ILE A 164 -19.78 -5.68 -18.69
N ASN A 165 -19.34 -4.86 -19.67
CA ASN A 165 -19.66 -3.42 -19.76
C ASN A 165 -21.14 -3.07 -19.91
N ARG A 166 -21.97 -4.01 -20.38
CA ARG A 166 -23.42 -3.77 -20.49
C ARG A 166 -24.15 -3.84 -19.15
N LEU A 167 -23.61 -4.56 -18.16
CA LEU A 167 -24.28 -4.80 -16.88
C LEU A 167 -24.67 -3.50 -16.15
N PRO A 168 -23.78 -2.50 -15.96
CA PRO A 168 -24.16 -1.26 -15.31
C PRO A 168 -25.35 -0.55 -15.97
N SER A 169 -25.35 -0.46 -17.30
CA SER A 169 -26.43 0.19 -18.05
C SER A 169 -27.80 -0.47 -17.87
N ILE A 170 -27.84 -1.80 -17.72
CA ILE A 170 -29.09 -2.57 -17.49
C ILE A 170 -29.62 -2.36 -16.06
N LEU A 171 -28.69 -2.19 -15.11
CA LEU A 171 -28.99 -2.04 -13.70
C LEU A 171 -29.40 -0.62 -13.33
N ARG A 172 -28.91 0.41 -14.03
CA ARG A 172 -29.41 1.78 -13.87
C ARG A 172 -30.92 1.77 -14.14
N GLN A 173 -31.70 2.31 -13.20
CA GLN A 173 -33.08 2.63 -13.52
C GLN A 173 -33.09 3.71 -14.61
N PRO A 174 -34.01 3.66 -15.58
CA PRO A 174 -34.24 4.82 -16.44
C PRO A 174 -34.67 5.94 -15.51
N LEU A 175 -33.76 6.89 -15.25
CA LEU A 175 -34.13 8.14 -14.59
C LEU A 175 -35.36 8.67 -15.32
N LEU A 176 -36.37 9.04 -14.54
CA LEU A 176 -37.57 9.72 -15.00
C LEU A 176 -37.17 10.72 -16.09
N LEU A 177 -37.47 10.35 -17.33
CA LEU A 177 -37.28 11.14 -18.55
C LEU A 177 -38.30 12.30 -18.58
N ASP A 178 -38.52 12.96 -17.45
CA ASP A 178 -39.13 14.28 -17.44
C ASP A 178 -37.99 15.28 -17.38
N ASN A 179 -37.94 16.13 -18.42
CA ASN A 179 -36.92 17.11 -18.79
C ASN A 179 -36.65 18.23 -17.76
N SER A 180 -36.63 17.91 -16.48
CA SER A 180 -36.27 18.79 -15.38
C SER A 180 -34.92 18.36 -14.81
N PHE A 181 -33.87 18.48 -15.63
CA PHE A 181 -32.48 18.50 -15.13
C PHE A 181 -32.34 19.71 -14.20
N SER A 182 -32.49 19.49 -12.89
CA SER A 182 -32.35 20.54 -11.88
C SER A 182 -30.87 20.83 -11.58
N GLY A 183 -30.05 21.09 -12.60
CA GLY A 183 -28.69 21.68 -12.50
C GLY A 183 -27.62 20.97 -11.65
N ASP A 184 -27.96 20.05 -10.75
CA ASP A 184 -27.07 19.33 -9.85
C ASP A 184 -26.94 17.87 -10.31
N ILE A 185 -25.96 17.62 -11.17
CA ILE A 185 -25.69 16.31 -11.78
C ILE A 185 -25.59 15.20 -10.72
N VAL A 186 -25.16 15.51 -9.50
CA VAL A 186 -24.92 14.51 -8.44
C VAL A 186 -26.21 14.06 -7.74
N SER A 187 -27.21 14.94 -7.59
CA SER A 187 -28.52 14.54 -7.02
C SER A 187 -29.25 13.56 -7.91
N ASP A 188 -29.05 13.67 -9.22
CA ASP A 188 -29.71 12.84 -10.23
C ASP A 188 -28.90 11.59 -10.54
N LEU A 189 -27.56 11.70 -10.56
CA LEU A 189 -26.65 10.58 -10.83
C LEU A 189 -26.62 9.56 -9.69
N THR A 190 -26.58 10.01 -8.43
CA THR A 190 -26.35 9.11 -7.29
C THR A 190 -27.45 8.05 -7.11
N PRO A 191 -28.75 8.40 -7.17
CA PRO A 191 -29.84 7.42 -7.12
C PRO A 191 -29.82 6.42 -8.28
N ALA A 192 -29.24 6.80 -9.43
CA ALA A 192 -29.14 5.96 -10.61
C ALA A 192 -27.97 4.96 -10.57
N ILE A 193 -26.96 5.17 -9.72
CA ILE A 193 -25.84 4.22 -9.57
C ILE A 193 -26.25 3.08 -8.65
N ASN A 194 -26.72 1.99 -9.26
CA ASN A 194 -27.14 0.78 -8.56
C ASN A 194 -26.08 -0.31 -8.46
N CYS A 195 -24.91 -0.13 -9.08
CA CYS A 195 -23.82 -1.09 -9.01
C CYS A 195 -22.44 -0.43 -9.12
N LEU A 196 -21.44 -1.12 -8.58
CA LEU A 196 -20.01 -0.82 -8.74
C LEU A 196 -19.27 -2.11 -9.08
N LEU A 197 -18.31 -2.05 -10.00
CA LEU A 197 -17.60 -3.21 -10.53
C LEU A 197 -16.09 -3.00 -10.45
N TYR A 198 -15.41 -3.88 -9.74
CA TYR A 198 -13.95 -3.97 -9.76
C TYR A 198 -13.54 -5.34 -10.28
N ALA A 199 -13.49 -5.46 -11.60
CA ALA A 199 -13.38 -6.74 -12.29
C ALA A 199 -14.55 -7.68 -11.95
N ASP A 200 -14.29 -8.82 -11.32
CA ASP A 200 -15.28 -9.82 -10.90
C ASP A 200 -15.98 -9.49 -9.58
N ASP A 201 -15.40 -8.59 -8.77
CA ASP A 201 -16.03 -8.08 -7.56
C ASP A 201 -17.14 -7.08 -7.93
N VAL A 202 -18.40 -7.49 -7.82
CA VAL A 202 -19.56 -6.65 -8.12
C VAL A 202 -20.34 -6.36 -6.84
N VAL A 203 -20.69 -5.10 -6.60
CA VAL A 203 -21.61 -4.73 -5.51
C VAL A 203 -22.84 -4.03 -6.06
N LEU A 204 -24.02 -4.46 -5.64
CA LEU A 204 -25.29 -3.78 -5.89
C LEU A 204 -25.65 -2.86 -4.72
N ILE A 205 -26.23 -1.71 -5.03
CA ILE A 205 -26.67 -0.69 -4.09
C ILE A 205 -28.15 -0.42 -4.36
N ALA A 206 -29.03 -0.83 -3.44
CA ALA A 206 -30.47 -0.61 -3.60
C ALA A 206 -31.24 -0.60 -2.29
N ASN A 207 -32.43 0.00 -2.32
CA ASN A 207 -33.41 -0.20 -1.26
C ASN A 207 -33.90 -1.66 -1.25
N PRO A 208 -34.37 -2.17 -0.10
CA PRO A 208 -34.93 -3.52 0.00
C PRO A 208 -36.07 -3.82 -0.98
N GLU A 209 -36.77 -2.80 -1.47
CA GLU A 209 -37.85 -2.93 -2.45
C GLU A 209 -37.34 -3.23 -3.86
N ASN A 210 -36.19 -2.65 -4.24
CA ASN A 210 -35.66 -2.72 -5.60
C ASN A 210 -34.61 -3.82 -5.77
N LEU A 211 -33.98 -4.29 -4.68
CA LEU A 211 -32.84 -5.20 -4.76
C LEU A 211 -33.19 -6.53 -5.44
N THR A 212 -34.37 -7.11 -5.17
CA THR A 212 -34.81 -8.36 -5.83
C THR A 212 -34.92 -8.20 -7.35
N SER A 213 -35.44 -7.06 -7.82
CA SER A 213 -35.52 -6.76 -9.26
C SER A 213 -34.14 -6.64 -9.89
N LEU A 214 -33.18 -6.01 -9.20
CA LEU A 214 -31.80 -5.93 -9.69
C LEU A 214 -31.11 -7.30 -9.73
N LEU A 215 -31.36 -8.16 -8.75
CA LEU A 215 -30.81 -9.52 -8.74
C LEU A 215 -31.36 -10.33 -9.93
N HIS A 216 -32.65 -10.23 -10.25
CA HIS A 216 -33.21 -10.87 -11.45
C HIS A 216 -32.56 -10.34 -12.73
N LYS A 217 -32.37 -9.01 -12.87
CA LYS A 217 -31.64 -8.44 -14.01
C LYS A 217 -30.21 -8.98 -14.12
N CYS A 218 -29.53 -9.17 -12.98
CA CYS A 218 -28.20 -9.80 -12.94
C CYS A 218 -28.25 -11.26 -13.41
N GLU A 219 -29.28 -12.02 -13.06
CA GLU A 219 -29.48 -13.38 -13.56
C GLU A 219 -29.71 -13.39 -15.07
N ASP A 220 -30.65 -12.59 -15.57
CA ASP A 220 -30.97 -12.51 -17.00
C ASP A 220 -29.74 -12.12 -17.82
N HIS A 221 -28.98 -11.13 -17.34
CA HIS A 221 -27.74 -10.72 -17.99
C HIS A 221 -26.72 -11.86 -18.01
N SER A 222 -26.56 -12.58 -16.90
CA SER A 222 -25.64 -13.73 -16.83
C SER A 222 -26.03 -14.83 -17.82
N TYR A 223 -27.33 -15.10 -18.00
CA TYR A 223 -27.82 -16.06 -18.98
C TYR A 223 -27.50 -15.60 -20.40
N SER A 224 -27.76 -14.33 -20.71
CA SER A 224 -27.52 -13.77 -22.06
C SER A 224 -26.04 -13.73 -22.45
N LEU A 225 -25.16 -13.46 -21.49
CA LEU A 225 -23.75 -13.25 -21.75
C LEU A 225 -22.92 -14.53 -21.58
N GLY A 226 -23.43 -15.52 -20.84
CA GLY A 226 -22.82 -16.86 -20.71
C GLY A 226 -21.99 -17.12 -19.44
N TYR A 227 -21.85 -16.13 -18.55
CA TYR A 227 -21.23 -16.32 -17.22
C TYR A 227 -22.28 -16.72 -16.17
N ARG A 228 -21.84 -17.16 -14.98
CA ARG A 228 -22.76 -17.46 -13.86
C ARG A 228 -22.28 -16.85 -12.55
N TRP A 229 -23.24 -16.41 -11.74
CA TRP A 229 -23.00 -16.00 -10.36
C TRP A 229 -22.79 -17.23 -9.47
N ASN A 230 -22.14 -17.03 -8.33
CA ASN A 230 -21.92 -18.05 -7.31
C ASN A 230 -22.67 -17.67 -6.02
N PRO A 231 -23.96 -18.04 -5.89
CA PRO A 231 -24.80 -17.60 -4.77
C PRO A 231 -24.24 -17.89 -3.39
N LEU A 232 -23.44 -18.95 -3.25
CA LEU A 232 -22.83 -19.37 -1.98
C LEU A 232 -21.64 -18.50 -1.55
N LYS A 233 -21.03 -17.75 -2.48
CA LYS A 233 -19.98 -16.75 -2.17
C LYS A 233 -20.51 -15.32 -2.19
N CYS A 234 -21.70 -15.10 -2.77
CA CYS A 234 -22.39 -13.83 -2.67
C CYS A 234 -22.81 -13.57 -1.21
N VAL A 235 -22.91 -12.29 -0.83
CA VAL A 235 -23.29 -11.88 0.53
C VAL A 235 -24.21 -10.67 0.48
N ILE A 236 -25.28 -10.70 1.28
CA ILE A 236 -26.12 -9.53 1.54
C ILE A 236 -25.70 -8.87 2.84
N VAL A 237 -25.46 -7.56 2.80
CA VAL A 237 -25.22 -6.73 3.98
C VAL A 237 -26.34 -5.70 4.07
N ALA A 238 -27.28 -5.95 4.98
CA ALA A 238 -28.55 -5.21 5.09
C ALA A 238 -28.73 -4.59 6.49
N PRO A 239 -29.48 -3.47 6.61
CA PRO A 239 -29.89 -2.96 7.92
C PRO A 239 -30.75 -3.98 8.65
N THR A 240 -30.82 -3.88 9.98
CA THR A 240 -31.66 -4.77 10.81
C THR A 240 -33.15 -4.66 10.50
N SER A 241 -33.60 -3.55 9.91
CA SER A 241 -34.97 -3.35 9.44
C SER A 241 -35.31 -4.18 8.19
N ASP A 242 -34.31 -4.61 7.42
CA ASP A 242 -34.53 -5.44 6.24
C ASP A 242 -34.59 -6.92 6.64
N VAL A 243 -35.81 -7.44 6.73
CA VAL A 243 -36.13 -8.85 7.02
C VAL A 243 -36.31 -9.72 5.77
N LYS A 244 -36.21 -9.15 4.55
CA LYS A 244 -36.46 -9.89 3.30
C LYS A 244 -35.41 -10.97 3.06
N THR A 245 -35.75 -12.03 2.33
CA THR A 245 -34.76 -12.97 1.81
C THR A 245 -34.48 -12.66 0.35
N TYR A 246 -33.20 -12.74 -0.02
CA TYR A 246 -32.75 -12.49 -1.38
C TYR A 246 -32.17 -13.76 -1.97
N GLN A 247 -32.40 -13.98 -3.25
CA GLN A 247 -32.02 -15.21 -3.94
C GLN A 247 -31.33 -14.88 -5.26
N LEU A 248 -30.44 -15.78 -5.67
CA LEU A 248 -29.92 -15.86 -7.03
C LEU A 248 -30.13 -17.28 -7.54
N TYR A 249 -30.78 -17.44 -8.69
CA TYR A 249 -31.14 -18.73 -9.30
C TYR A 249 -31.95 -19.62 -8.34
N GLY A 250 -32.86 -19.02 -7.58
CA GLY A 250 -33.62 -19.71 -6.52
C GLY A 250 -32.78 -20.14 -5.30
N THR A 251 -31.49 -19.81 -5.24
CA THR A 251 -30.62 -20.09 -4.09
C THR A 251 -30.54 -18.86 -3.19
N THR A 252 -30.89 -19.02 -1.92
CA THR A 252 -30.81 -17.93 -0.93
C THR A 252 -29.38 -17.48 -0.70
N ILE A 253 -29.16 -16.15 -0.80
CA ILE A 253 -27.87 -15.53 -0.51
C ILE A 253 -27.77 -15.30 1.00
N PRO A 254 -26.65 -15.68 1.65
CA PRO A 254 -26.47 -15.45 3.08
C PRO A 254 -26.46 -13.95 3.42
N LYS A 255 -27.10 -13.61 4.54
CA LYS A 255 -27.07 -12.27 5.13
C LYS A 255 -25.99 -12.21 6.21
N GLU A 256 -25.11 -11.22 6.11
CA GLU A 256 -24.01 -11.01 7.05
C GLU A 256 -24.03 -9.60 7.64
N SER A 257 -23.44 -9.46 8.83
CA SER A 257 -23.31 -8.15 9.51
C SER A 257 -22.23 -7.25 8.92
N SER A 258 -21.29 -7.83 8.16
CA SER A 258 -20.26 -7.10 7.41
C SER A 258 -19.66 -7.98 6.32
N PHE A 259 -19.10 -7.37 5.27
CA PHE A 259 -18.41 -8.08 4.19
C PHE A 259 -17.12 -7.37 3.78
N SER A 260 -16.09 -8.12 3.38
CA SER A 260 -14.81 -7.56 2.94
C SER A 260 -14.85 -7.24 1.45
N TYR A 261 -15.18 -6.00 1.09
CA TYR A 261 -15.15 -5.53 -0.29
C TYR A 261 -13.77 -4.95 -0.62
N LEU A 262 -13.07 -5.54 -1.59
CA LEU A 262 -11.71 -5.16 -1.97
C LEU A 262 -10.76 -5.12 -0.77
N GLY A 263 -10.93 -6.03 0.18
CA GLY A 263 -10.12 -6.11 1.41
C GLY A 263 -10.51 -5.12 2.52
N ILE A 264 -11.56 -4.31 2.33
CA ILE A 264 -12.05 -3.36 3.33
C ILE A 264 -13.42 -3.83 3.86
N PRO A 265 -13.59 -4.01 5.19
CA PRO A 265 -14.84 -4.49 5.76
C PRO A 265 -15.92 -3.39 5.77
N ILE A 266 -17.04 -3.69 5.12
CA ILE A 266 -18.20 -2.82 4.94
C ILE A 266 -19.38 -3.37 5.75
N LYS A 267 -19.99 -2.49 6.55
CA LYS A 267 -21.23 -2.69 7.32
C LYS A 267 -22.45 -2.18 6.56
N PRO A 268 -23.67 -2.54 7.02
CA PRO A 268 -24.92 -2.05 6.43
C PRO A 268 -24.90 -0.55 6.17
N GLY A 269 -25.40 -0.17 4.99
CA GLY A 269 -25.38 1.22 4.53
C GLY A 269 -23.98 1.71 4.14
N GLY A 270 -23.04 0.85 3.72
CA GLY A 270 -21.74 1.33 3.23
C GLY A 270 -20.89 2.02 4.31
N LEU A 271 -21.02 1.59 5.57
CA LEU A 271 -20.23 2.10 6.68
C LEU A 271 -18.95 1.27 6.84
N LEU A 272 -17.81 1.91 7.12
CA LEU A 272 -16.57 1.18 7.39
C LEU A 272 -16.57 0.51 8.78
N ASP A 273 -16.17 -0.75 8.84
CA ASP A 273 -15.88 -1.42 10.11
C ASP A 273 -14.43 -1.18 10.56
N TYR A 274 -14.17 -0.01 11.14
CA TYR A 274 -12.82 0.35 11.60
C TYR A 274 -12.19 -0.68 12.55
N PRO A 275 -12.88 -1.17 13.61
CA PRO A 275 -12.33 -2.25 14.44
C PRO A 275 -11.88 -3.47 13.64
N ALA A 276 -12.74 -3.99 12.76
CA ALA A 276 -12.42 -5.19 11.97
C ALA A 276 -11.25 -4.92 10.99
N MET A 277 -11.24 -3.76 10.33
CA MET A 277 -10.17 -3.38 9.39
C MET A 277 -8.81 -3.28 10.09
N ILE A 278 -8.75 -2.56 11.21
CA ILE A 278 -7.49 -2.36 11.94
C ILE A 278 -6.99 -3.67 12.51
N GLN A 279 -7.89 -4.49 13.08
CA GLN A 279 -7.51 -5.80 13.63
C GLN A 279 -7.04 -6.75 12.52
N HIS A 280 -7.72 -6.78 11.37
CA HIS A 280 -7.31 -7.58 10.22
C HIS A 280 -5.91 -7.19 9.71
N ASN A 281 -5.69 -5.89 9.51
CA ASN A 281 -4.39 -5.37 9.06
C ASN A 281 -3.27 -5.70 10.05
N ILE A 282 -3.50 -5.52 11.35
CA ILE A 282 -2.53 -5.87 12.41
C ILE A 282 -2.27 -7.37 12.42
N ASN A 283 -3.29 -8.22 12.32
CA ASN A 283 -3.12 -9.67 12.31
C ASN A 283 -2.28 -10.13 11.11
N LYS A 284 -2.60 -9.62 9.91
CA LYS A 284 -1.85 -9.92 8.68
C LYS A 284 -0.39 -9.46 8.78
N ALA A 285 -0.18 -8.24 9.25
CA ALA A 285 1.15 -7.66 9.46
C ALA A 285 1.94 -8.43 10.53
N SER A 286 1.29 -8.88 11.60
CA SER A 286 1.88 -9.67 12.68
C SER A 286 2.38 -11.03 12.17
N LEU A 287 1.55 -11.73 11.38
CA LEU A 287 1.94 -12.99 10.74
C LEU A 287 3.18 -12.80 9.85
N THR A 288 3.16 -11.77 8.99
CA THR A 288 4.29 -11.43 8.12
C THR A 288 5.54 -11.06 8.93
N MET A 289 5.39 -10.26 10.00
CA MET A 289 6.49 -9.89 10.88
C MET A 289 7.11 -11.12 11.57
N ASN A 290 6.29 -12.08 12.00
CA ASN A 290 6.76 -13.31 12.64
C ASN A 290 7.53 -14.20 11.66
N GLN A 291 7.04 -14.35 10.43
CA GLN A 291 7.74 -15.08 9.36
C GLN A 291 9.08 -14.42 9.04
N LEU A 292 9.10 -13.10 8.81
CA LEU A 292 10.33 -12.38 8.51
C LEU A 292 11.30 -12.36 9.69
N ALA A 293 10.81 -12.34 10.92
CA ALA A 293 11.64 -12.42 12.11
C ALA A 293 12.40 -13.75 12.20
N ALA A 294 11.85 -14.85 11.67
CA ALA A 294 12.55 -16.13 11.58
C ALA A 294 13.72 -16.09 10.58
N ILE A 295 13.65 -15.23 9.56
CA ILE A 295 14.65 -15.12 8.48
C ILE A 295 15.70 -14.03 8.78
N GLY A 296 15.56 -13.29 9.88
CA GLY A 296 16.53 -12.30 10.33
C GLY A 296 15.98 -10.90 10.56
N LEU A 297 14.65 -10.70 10.51
CA LEU A 297 14.02 -9.42 10.89
C LEU A 297 13.93 -9.25 12.42
N ASN A 298 15.07 -9.38 13.10
CA ASN A 298 15.24 -9.31 14.54
C ASN A 298 16.64 -8.76 14.86
N SER A 299 16.92 -8.48 16.14
CA SER A 299 18.17 -7.86 16.59
C SER A 299 19.46 -8.65 16.32
N LYS A 300 19.35 -9.95 16.06
CA LYS A 300 20.50 -10.85 15.78
C LYS A 300 20.67 -11.16 14.29
N GLY A 301 19.75 -10.71 13.44
CA GLY A 301 19.72 -11.01 12.02
C GLY A 301 20.27 -9.87 11.16
N PHE A 302 19.42 -9.32 10.30
CA PHE A 302 19.79 -8.26 9.36
C PHE A 302 20.21 -6.98 10.09
N PRO A 303 21.13 -6.18 9.50
CA PRO A 303 21.44 -4.85 9.99
C PRO A 303 20.16 -4.00 10.14
N PRO A 304 20.02 -3.16 11.18
CA PRO A 304 18.77 -2.45 11.48
C PRO A 304 18.21 -1.64 10.32
N LEU A 305 19.07 -1.01 9.50
CA LEU A 305 18.63 -0.26 8.32
C LEU A 305 17.95 -1.16 7.27
N LEU A 306 18.55 -2.30 6.98
CA LEU A 306 17.98 -3.27 6.03
C LEU A 306 16.70 -3.87 6.60
N ALA A 307 16.69 -4.23 7.88
CA ALA A 307 15.51 -4.75 8.55
C ALA A 307 14.35 -3.73 8.55
N CYS A 308 14.61 -2.46 8.84
CA CYS A 308 13.58 -1.42 8.78
C CYS A 308 13.07 -1.15 7.35
N ARG A 309 13.88 -1.40 6.32
CA ARG A 309 13.43 -1.37 4.92
C ARG A 309 12.49 -2.55 4.60
N PHE A 310 12.81 -3.77 5.02
CA PHE A 310 11.88 -4.90 4.89
C PHE A 310 10.58 -4.67 5.65
N TYR A 311 10.66 -4.18 6.89
CA TYR A 311 9.49 -3.79 7.66
C TYR A 311 8.64 -2.77 6.89
N SER A 312 9.23 -1.69 6.37
CA SER A 312 8.46 -0.64 5.72
C SER A 312 7.81 -1.08 4.40
N GLN A 313 8.46 -1.96 3.64
CA GLN A 313 7.97 -2.43 2.34
C GLN A 313 6.98 -3.60 2.44
N MET A 314 7.12 -4.48 3.44
CA MET A 314 6.31 -5.70 3.53
C MET A 314 5.30 -5.64 4.67
N VAL A 315 5.74 -5.31 5.88
CA VAL A 315 4.90 -5.35 7.09
C VAL A 315 4.03 -4.09 7.18
N ARG A 316 4.62 -2.89 7.10
CA ARG A 316 3.89 -1.63 7.18
C ARG A 316 2.95 -1.42 5.98
N ALA A 317 3.32 -1.92 4.80
CA ALA A 317 2.45 -1.85 3.62
C ALA A 317 1.09 -2.54 3.86
N GLN A 318 1.05 -3.63 4.65
CA GLN A 318 -0.19 -4.29 5.04
C GLN A 318 -0.99 -3.47 6.07
N LEU A 319 -0.32 -2.70 6.94
CA LEU A 319 -0.99 -1.76 7.84
C LEU A 319 -1.62 -0.60 7.08
N ASP A 320 -0.91 -0.06 6.09
CA ASP A 320 -1.27 1.14 5.32
C ASP A 320 -2.55 0.97 4.49
N TYR A 321 -2.93 -0.27 4.13
CA TYR A 321 -4.11 -0.52 3.27
C TYR A 321 -5.41 -0.04 3.92
N GLY A 322 -6.19 0.76 3.18
CA GLY A 322 -7.44 1.36 3.66
C GLY A 322 -7.27 2.63 4.52
N LEU A 323 -6.08 2.92 5.07
CA LEU A 323 -5.88 4.08 5.94
C LEU A 323 -6.03 5.42 5.22
N ALA A 324 -5.75 5.45 3.91
CA ALA A 324 -5.81 6.67 3.11
C ALA A 324 -7.23 7.26 2.96
N ILE A 325 -8.26 6.41 3.03
CA ILE A 325 -9.67 6.80 2.94
C ILE A 325 -10.40 6.80 4.30
N SER A 326 -9.68 6.48 5.38
CA SER A 326 -10.26 6.23 6.69
C SER A 326 -10.02 7.38 7.67
N PRO A 327 -11.06 8.17 8.06
CA PRO A 327 -10.95 9.14 9.14
C PRO A 327 -10.93 8.43 10.50
N LEU A 328 -9.72 8.06 10.94
CA LEU A 328 -9.50 7.29 12.16
C LEU A 328 -9.49 8.16 13.44
N THR A 329 -9.96 7.57 14.53
CA THR A 329 -9.84 8.14 15.88
C THR A 329 -8.44 7.93 16.45
N THR A 330 -8.09 8.71 17.47
CA THR A 330 -6.81 8.58 18.21
C THR A 330 -6.59 7.18 18.78
N LYS A 331 -7.68 6.49 19.18
CA LYS A 331 -7.63 5.10 19.69
C LYS A 331 -7.07 4.14 18.64
N PHE A 332 -7.56 4.17 17.40
CA PHE A 332 -7.08 3.27 16.35
C PHE A 332 -5.66 3.61 15.90
N ILE A 333 -5.33 4.91 15.82
CA ILE A 333 -3.97 5.36 15.53
C ILE A 333 -3.00 4.83 16.59
N HIS A 334 -3.37 4.89 17.87
CA HIS A 334 -2.56 4.37 18.96
C HIS A 334 -2.35 2.85 18.88
N GLN A 335 -3.36 2.07 18.45
CA GLN A 335 -3.20 0.64 18.22
C GLN A 335 -2.17 0.34 17.13
N LEU A 336 -2.23 1.08 16.01
CA LEU A 336 -1.24 0.96 14.92
C LEU A 336 0.16 1.38 15.37
N ASP A 337 0.30 2.49 16.10
CA ASP A 337 1.57 2.94 16.68
C ASP A 337 2.13 1.89 17.66
N THR A 338 1.28 1.28 18.49
CA THR A 338 1.70 0.23 19.43
C THR A 338 2.29 -0.96 18.69
N PHE A 339 1.64 -1.42 17.61
CA PHE A 339 2.14 -2.51 16.78
C PHE A 339 3.45 -2.14 16.06
N GLN A 340 3.53 -0.95 15.45
CA GLN A 340 4.79 -0.44 14.86
C GLN A 340 5.91 -0.42 15.91
N ASN A 341 5.63 0.09 17.10
CA ASN A 341 6.61 0.19 18.18
C ASN A 341 7.14 -1.18 18.61
N GLN A 342 6.28 -2.20 18.68
CA GLN A 342 6.71 -3.58 18.94
C GLN A 342 7.63 -4.12 17.84
N CYS A 343 7.28 -3.89 16.57
CA CYS A 343 8.10 -4.34 15.43
C CYS A 343 9.49 -3.67 15.43
N ILE A 344 9.54 -2.35 15.61
CA ILE A 344 10.80 -1.60 15.62
C ILE A 344 11.66 -1.98 16.82
N ARG A 345 11.08 -2.15 18.01
CA ARG A 345 11.82 -2.68 19.18
C ARG A 345 12.39 -4.06 18.92
N ARG A 346 11.65 -4.96 18.28
CA ARG A 346 12.14 -6.30 17.91
C ARG A 346 13.35 -6.24 16.98
N ILE A 347 13.35 -5.32 16.01
CA ILE A 347 14.47 -5.11 15.08
C ILE A 347 15.71 -4.59 15.82
N PHE A 348 15.54 -3.63 16.72
CA PHE A 348 16.66 -3.03 17.47
C PHE A 348 17.07 -3.83 18.72
N GLY A 349 16.28 -4.84 19.12
CA GLY A 349 16.48 -5.55 20.39
C GLY A 349 16.11 -4.72 21.62
N GLY A 350 15.21 -3.77 21.46
CA GLY A 350 14.78 -2.85 22.51
C GLY A 350 13.81 -3.45 23.50
N HIS A 351 13.91 -2.97 24.75
CA HIS A 351 12.98 -3.24 25.84
C HIS A 351 11.70 -2.39 25.69
N SER A 352 10.65 -2.71 26.46
CA SER A 352 9.36 -2.01 26.44
C SER A 352 9.42 -0.52 26.81
N ARG A 353 10.44 -0.08 27.55
CA ARG A 353 10.70 1.36 27.84
C ARG A 353 11.67 2.02 26.86
N SER A 354 12.25 1.28 25.92
CA SER A 354 13.17 1.87 24.95
C SER A 354 12.46 2.91 24.07
N SER A 355 13.14 4.03 23.82
CA SER A 355 12.61 5.12 22.99
C SER A 355 12.51 4.71 21.52
N VAL A 356 11.29 4.46 21.07
CA VAL A 356 11.02 4.15 19.66
C VAL A 356 11.12 5.40 18.79
N GLN A 357 10.88 6.59 19.35
CA GLN A 357 11.04 7.85 18.62
C GLN A 357 12.46 7.99 18.07
N VAL A 358 13.48 7.67 18.90
CA VAL A 358 14.88 7.67 18.46
C VAL A 358 15.12 6.60 17.39
N MET A 359 14.64 5.36 17.60
CA MET A 359 14.80 4.29 16.62
C MET A 359 14.22 4.68 15.25
N LEU A 360 13.00 5.21 15.24
CA LEU A 360 12.30 5.70 14.06
C LEU A 360 13.06 6.84 13.38
N HIS A 361 13.57 7.79 14.15
CA HIS A 361 14.39 8.89 13.64
C HIS A 361 15.67 8.38 12.96
N LEU A 362 16.42 7.47 13.60
CA LEU A 362 17.66 6.91 13.05
C LEU A 362 17.46 6.30 11.66
N VAL A 363 16.35 5.58 11.44
CA VAL A 363 16.03 4.93 10.14
C VAL A 363 15.18 5.78 9.21
N ASN A 364 14.87 7.03 9.58
CA ASN A 364 13.98 7.92 8.84
C ASN A 364 12.59 7.31 8.57
N LEU A 365 11.96 6.73 9.60
CA LEU A 365 10.58 6.25 9.54
C LEU A 365 9.66 7.19 10.34
N PRO A 366 8.50 7.58 9.78
CA PRO A 366 7.48 8.31 10.54
C PRO A 366 6.75 7.40 11.55
N SER A 367 6.11 7.99 12.56
CA SER A 367 5.07 7.31 13.34
C SER A 367 3.86 6.94 12.46
N MET A 368 2.99 6.04 12.92
CA MET A 368 1.77 5.71 12.19
C MET A 368 0.85 6.91 12.08
N ARG A 369 0.77 7.77 13.10
CA ARG A 369 0.05 9.05 13.03
C ARG A 369 0.49 9.91 11.84
N THR A 370 1.80 10.17 11.75
CA THR A 370 2.35 11.00 10.67
C THR A 370 2.23 10.30 9.31
N ARG A 371 2.38 8.97 9.28
CA ARG A 371 2.20 8.16 8.06
C ARG A 371 0.77 8.23 7.52
N ILE A 372 -0.24 8.09 8.39
CA ILE A 372 -1.66 8.18 8.03
C ILE A 372 -1.98 9.55 7.45
N ALA A 373 -1.55 10.63 8.12
CA ALA A 373 -1.76 11.98 7.61
C ALA A 373 -1.14 12.17 6.21
N ALA A 374 0.06 11.62 5.98
CA ALA A 374 0.70 11.67 4.67
C ALA A 374 -0.04 10.86 3.61
N LEU A 375 -0.55 9.66 3.96
CA LEU A 375 -1.35 8.82 3.05
C LEU A 375 -2.65 9.51 2.65
N GLN A 376 -3.36 10.09 3.63
CA GLN A 376 -4.60 10.82 3.40
C GLN A 376 -4.36 12.05 2.52
N ALA A 377 -3.33 12.86 2.82
CA ALA A 377 -2.97 14.00 1.98
C ALA A 377 -2.58 13.60 0.55
N GLN A 378 -1.86 12.49 0.37
CA GLN A 378 -1.54 11.96 -0.96
C GLN A 378 -2.78 11.52 -1.73
N TYR A 379 -3.72 10.85 -1.05
CA TYR A 379 -4.97 10.42 -1.66
C TYR A 379 -5.86 11.60 -2.06
N LEU A 380 -6.02 12.60 -1.18
CA LEU A 380 -6.77 13.82 -1.47
C LEU A 380 -6.16 14.56 -2.67
N PHE A 381 -4.83 14.74 -2.70
CA PHE A 381 -4.13 15.34 -3.84
C PHE A 381 -4.36 14.56 -5.13
N ARG A 382 -4.29 13.22 -5.09
CA ARG A 382 -4.58 12.41 -6.27
C ARG A 382 -6.02 12.58 -6.72
N SER A 383 -6.98 12.60 -5.79
CA SER A 383 -8.41 12.68 -6.12
C SER A 383 -8.76 13.95 -6.89
N THR A 384 -8.11 15.09 -6.61
CA THR A 384 -8.36 16.34 -7.35
C THR A 384 -7.76 16.38 -8.75
N HIS A 385 -6.99 15.36 -9.15
CA HIS A 385 -6.36 15.24 -10.46
C HIS A 385 -6.84 14.00 -11.23
N LEU A 386 -7.99 13.44 -10.83
CA LEU A 386 -8.58 12.31 -11.53
C LEU A 386 -9.21 12.76 -12.86
N PRO A 387 -9.16 11.92 -13.90
CA PRO A 387 -9.89 12.18 -15.14
C PRO A 387 -11.40 12.30 -14.92
N ASP A 388 -12.06 13.10 -15.76
CA ASP A 388 -13.51 13.36 -15.68
C ASP A 388 -14.37 12.11 -15.91
N ASP A 389 -13.82 11.08 -16.58
CA ASP A 389 -14.51 9.81 -16.82
C ASP A 389 -14.52 8.87 -15.58
N THR A 390 -13.95 9.32 -14.45
CA THR A 390 -13.98 8.57 -13.19
C THR A 390 -15.22 8.91 -12.36
N LEU A 391 -15.85 7.89 -11.78
CA LEU A 391 -16.99 8.10 -10.89
C LEU A 391 -16.66 9.01 -9.70
N LEU A 392 -15.46 8.88 -9.13
CA LEU A 392 -15.03 9.75 -8.03
C LEU A 392 -14.95 11.22 -8.47
N ALA A 393 -14.46 11.52 -9.67
CA ALA A 393 -14.43 12.89 -10.19
C ALA A 393 -15.85 13.50 -10.28
N HIS A 394 -16.84 12.73 -10.73
CA HIS A 394 -18.24 13.18 -10.73
C HIS A 394 -18.79 13.42 -9.32
N LEU A 395 -18.34 12.67 -8.30
CA LEU A 395 -18.79 12.84 -6.92
C LEU A 395 -18.08 14.01 -6.18
N LEU A 396 -16.86 14.39 -6.62
CA LEU A 396 -16.01 15.38 -5.95
C LEU A 396 -16.73 16.72 -5.64
N PRO A 397 -17.43 17.37 -6.59
CA PRO A 397 -18.11 18.64 -6.33
C PRO A 397 -19.04 18.59 -5.11
N HIS A 398 -19.73 17.47 -4.90
CA HIS A 398 -20.64 17.29 -3.77
C HIS A 398 -19.90 16.94 -2.49
N ILE A 399 -18.97 15.98 -2.53
CA ILE A 399 -18.29 15.47 -1.33
C ILE A 399 -17.26 16.46 -0.76
N GLN A 400 -16.78 17.43 -1.55
CA GLN A 400 -15.89 18.49 -1.07
C GLN A 400 -16.62 19.55 -0.22
N SER A 401 -17.94 19.66 -0.35
CA SER A 401 -18.74 20.61 0.42
C SER A 401 -18.71 20.31 1.92
N SER A 402 -18.65 21.37 2.73
CA SER A 402 -18.69 21.27 4.19
C SER A 402 -20.00 20.71 4.75
N THR A 403 -21.08 20.84 3.99
CA THR A 403 -22.41 20.33 4.36
C THR A 403 -22.53 18.81 4.13
N SER A 404 -21.68 18.22 3.29
CA SER A 404 -21.77 16.81 2.88
C SER A 404 -21.52 15.82 4.03
N ARG A 405 -20.70 16.22 5.02
CA ARG A 405 -20.15 15.34 6.08
C ARG A 405 -19.52 14.05 5.51
N SER A 406 -19.05 14.11 4.27
CA SER A 406 -18.42 13.02 3.52
C SER A 406 -17.15 12.53 4.23
N HIS A 407 -16.69 11.33 3.89
CA HIS A 407 -15.39 10.87 4.35
C HIS A 407 -14.29 11.73 3.74
N TRP A 408 -14.40 12.08 2.46
CA TRP A 408 -13.46 12.97 1.79
C TRP A 408 -13.29 14.29 2.55
N TYR A 409 -14.38 14.96 2.92
CA TYR A 409 -14.35 16.23 3.64
C TYR A 409 -13.76 16.07 5.05
N LYS A 410 -14.06 14.96 5.75
CA LYS A 410 -13.43 14.67 7.06
C LYS A 410 -11.91 14.52 6.94
N LEU A 411 -11.43 13.86 5.88
CA LEU A 411 -9.99 13.71 5.61
C LEU A 411 -9.34 15.06 5.26
N ALA A 412 -10.04 15.89 4.46
CA ALA A 412 -9.59 17.24 4.13
C ALA A 412 -9.52 18.15 5.36
N ASN A 413 -10.22 17.83 6.44
CA ASN A 413 -10.14 18.59 7.69
C ASN A 413 -8.91 18.28 8.57
N THR A 414 -8.04 17.37 8.16
CA THR A 414 -6.81 17.05 8.88
C THR A 414 -5.81 18.21 8.86
N LEU A 415 -5.01 18.34 9.93
CA LEU A 415 -3.99 19.39 10.06
C LEU A 415 -3.04 19.44 8.87
N MET A 416 -2.62 18.27 8.40
CA MET A 416 -1.71 18.15 7.26
C MET A 416 -2.36 18.73 6.01
N TRP A 417 -3.52 18.23 5.57
CA TRP A 417 -4.17 18.75 4.37
C TRP A 417 -4.48 20.26 4.46
N LYS A 418 -5.03 20.73 5.60
CA LYS A 418 -5.28 22.17 5.82
C LYS A 418 -4.04 23.03 5.71
N SER A 419 -2.90 22.56 6.22
CA SER A 419 -1.62 23.27 6.11
C SER A 419 -1.05 23.27 4.69
N LEU A 420 -1.43 22.30 3.85
CA LEU A 420 -0.96 22.13 2.48
C LEU A 420 -1.86 22.85 1.46
N CYS A 421 -3.16 22.99 1.74
CA CYS A 421 -4.21 23.35 0.78
C CYS A 421 -5.04 24.55 1.25
N GLY A 422 -4.38 25.68 1.54
CA GLY A 422 -5.05 26.98 1.73
C GLY A 422 -5.78 27.49 0.47
N PRO A 423 -5.85 28.79 0.17
CA PRO A 423 -6.62 29.33 -0.98
C PRO A 423 -6.05 28.96 -2.39
N ILE A 424 -5.24 27.90 -2.49
CA ILE A 424 -4.41 27.57 -3.66
C ILE A 424 -4.66 26.11 -4.10
N LEU A 425 -5.91 25.63 -4.04
CA LEU A 425 -6.23 24.30 -4.60
C LEU A 425 -6.02 24.28 -6.13
N ASP A 426 -6.37 25.38 -6.81
CA ASP A 426 -6.35 25.45 -8.28
C ASP A 426 -4.94 25.55 -8.91
N THR A 427 -3.89 25.84 -8.12
CA THR A 427 -2.50 25.93 -8.64
C THR A 427 -1.53 24.95 -7.99
N LEU A 428 -2.05 23.98 -7.23
CA LEU A 428 -1.25 22.99 -6.52
C LEU A 428 -0.80 21.87 -7.47
N ASP A 429 0.41 22.01 -8.03
CA ASP A 429 1.03 20.96 -8.82
C ASP A 429 1.74 19.89 -7.95
N LYS A 430 2.16 18.78 -8.58
CA LYS A 430 2.86 17.67 -7.92
C LYS A 430 4.16 18.10 -7.24
N LYS A 431 4.92 19.03 -7.82
CA LYS A 431 6.21 19.49 -7.28
C LYS A 431 5.99 20.33 -6.02
N LYS A 432 5.05 21.27 -6.05
CA LYS A 432 4.62 22.08 -4.91
C LYS A 432 4.07 21.20 -3.79
N PHE A 433 3.19 20.24 -4.11
CA PHE A 433 2.67 19.30 -3.12
C PHE A 433 3.80 18.52 -2.41
N LEU A 434 4.76 17.97 -3.17
CA LEU A 434 5.89 17.25 -2.58
C LEU A 434 6.78 18.15 -1.69
N SER A 435 6.99 19.41 -2.09
CA SER A 435 7.75 20.39 -1.33
C SER A 435 7.04 20.75 -0.01
N LEU A 436 5.76 21.10 -0.08
CA LEU A 436 4.95 21.46 1.09
C LEU A 436 4.81 20.27 2.05
N ARG A 437 4.62 19.06 1.51
CA ARG A 437 4.58 17.82 2.30
C ARG A 437 5.88 17.60 3.06
N THR A 438 7.02 17.77 2.38
CA THR A 438 8.34 17.62 3.01
C THR A 438 8.56 18.66 4.10
N LYS A 439 8.16 19.91 3.85
CA LYS A 439 8.20 20.99 4.84
C LYS A 439 7.35 20.65 6.07
N PHE A 440 6.10 20.23 5.87
CA PHE A 440 5.22 19.84 6.98
C PHE A 440 5.82 18.73 7.84
N LEU A 441 6.41 17.71 7.23
CA LEU A 441 7.08 16.62 7.96
C LEU A 441 8.28 17.13 8.75
N ALA A 442 9.07 18.04 8.16
CA ALA A 442 10.18 18.70 8.85
C ALA A 442 9.70 19.53 10.05
N ASP A 443 8.66 20.35 9.88
CA ASP A 443 8.11 21.19 10.94
C ASP A 443 7.54 20.35 12.10
N GLN A 444 6.85 19.24 11.79
CA GLN A 444 6.37 18.29 12.80
C GLN A 444 7.52 17.64 13.56
N PHE A 445 8.61 17.27 12.87
CA PHE A 445 9.80 16.74 13.53
C PHE A 445 10.48 17.78 14.42
N GLN A 446 10.64 19.02 13.96
CA GLN A 446 11.24 20.09 14.76
C GLN A 446 10.44 20.35 16.04
N HIS A 447 9.10 20.32 15.96
CA HIS A 447 8.24 20.41 17.14
C HIS A 447 8.48 19.29 18.15
N LEU A 448 8.70 18.05 17.68
CA LEU A 448 9.03 16.92 18.55
C LEU A 448 10.45 17.00 19.10
N TYR A 449 11.40 17.46 18.28
CA TYR A 449 12.82 17.59 18.62
C TYR A 449 13.05 18.66 19.70
N ASN A 450 12.30 19.77 19.62
CA ASN A 450 12.38 20.88 20.58
C ASN A 450 11.54 20.63 21.85
N ASN A 451 10.80 19.53 21.93
CA ASN A 451 10.05 19.19 23.13
C ASN A 451 11.00 18.75 24.26
N SER A 452 10.93 19.42 25.40
CA SER A 452 11.74 19.15 26.61
C SER A 452 11.64 17.70 27.10
N ASP A 453 10.54 17.02 26.80
CA ASP A 453 10.30 15.65 27.23
C ASP A 453 11.08 14.60 26.41
N SER A 454 11.72 14.99 25.30
CA SER A 454 12.41 14.07 24.39
C SER A 454 13.94 14.22 24.42
N ILE A 455 14.54 14.16 25.62
CA ILE A 455 15.99 14.35 25.87
C ILE A 455 16.87 13.49 24.96
N LEU A 456 16.49 12.22 24.73
CA LEU A 456 17.27 11.34 23.86
C LEU A 456 17.16 11.72 22.38
N LEU A 457 16.00 12.24 21.94
CA LEU A 457 15.81 12.68 20.57
C LEU A 457 16.59 13.99 20.30
N SER A 458 16.59 14.92 21.25
CA SER A 458 17.36 16.17 21.14
C SER A 458 18.88 15.95 21.13
N SER A 459 19.34 14.76 21.55
CA SER A 459 20.74 14.32 21.45
C SER A 459 21.09 13.72 20.07
N THR A 460 20.10 13.48 19.21
CA THR A 460 20.31 13.00 17.82
C THR A 460 20.47 14.15 16.82
N ARG A 461 20.47 13.88 15.52
CA ARG A 461 20.62 14.92 14.50
C ARG A 461 19.33 15.73 14.37
N PRO A 462 19.39 17.07 14.21
CA PRO A 462 18.21 17.91 14.04
C PRO A 462 17.61 17.84 12.62
N THR A 463 17.85 16.75 11.87
CA THR A 463 17.48 16.64 10.45
C THR A 463 16.82 15.30 10.14
N ILE A 464 15.75 15.30 9.35
CA ILE A 464 15.08 14.07 8.89
C ILE A 464 15.90 13.40 7.78
N GLN A 465 16.70 12.41 8.14
CA GLN A 465 17.45 11.56 7.21
C GLN A 465 17.90 10.27 7.92
N VAL A 466 18.39 9.30 7.15
CA VAL A 466 18.96 8.07 7.74
C VAL A 466 20.27 8.44 8.45
N ASP A 467 20.40 8.10 9.73
CA ASP A 467 21.61 8.40 10.50
C ASP A 467 22.82 7.59 9.95
N PRO A 468 23.97 8.25 9.69
CA PRO A 468 25.20 7.60 9.22
C PRO A 468 25.67 6.40 10.02
N VAL A 469 25.38 6.34 11.32
CA VAL A 469 25.77 5.20 12.18
C VAL A 469 25.21 3.87 11.69
N LEU A 470 24.15 3.90 10.88
CA LEU A 470 23.50 2.72 10.36
C LEU A 470 24.14 2.14 9.09
N TRP A 471 24.88 2.95 8.31
CA TRP A 471 25.40 2.53 7.00
C TRP A 471 26.90 2.79 6.83
N LEU A 472 27.52 3.62 7.66
CA LEU A 472 28.97 3.81 7.63
C LEU A 472 29.71 2.49 7.92
N PRO A 473 30.87 2.25 7.27
CA PRO A 473 31.64 1.02 7.48
C PRO A 473 32.14 0.90 8.92
N MET A 474 31.69 -0.13 9.61
CA MET A 474 32.02 -0.46 11.00
C MET A 474 31.86 -1.97 11.21
N THR A 475 32.56 -2.52 12.18
CA THR A 475 32.31 -3.88 12.67
C THR A 475 30.92 -3.97 13.32
N CYS A 476 30.40 -5.19 13.48
CA CYS A 476 29.11 -5.40 14.16
C CYS A 476 29.15 -4.91 15.61
N SER A 477 30.26 -5.14 16.31
CA SER A 477 30.46 -4.73 17.70
C SER A 477 30.53 -3.22 17.87
N GLU A 478 31.29 -2.51 17.02
CA GLU A 478 31.35 -1.03 17.04
C GLU A 478 29.97 -0.42 16.78
N ARG A 479 29.26 -0.90 15.76
CA ARG A 479 27.91 -0.41 15.45
C ARG A 479 26.94 -0.67 16.60
N SER A 480 27.02 -1.83 17.23
CA SER A 480 26.21 -2.15 18.40
C SER A 480 26.44 -1.14 19.55
N ARG A 481 27.70 -0.82 19.87
CA ARG A 481 28.03 0.17 20.91
C ARG A 481 27.49 1.56 20.59
N VAL A 482 27.70 2.03 19.35
CA VAL A 482 27.23 3.35 18.91
C VAL A 482 25.69 3.42 18.94
N LEU A 483 25.00 2.37 18.49
CA LEU A 483 23.54 2.32 18.55
C LEU A 483 23.02 2.27 19.99
N ARG A 484 23.66 1.50 20.88
CA ARG A 484 23.33 1.48 22.31
C ARG A 484 23.49 2.87 22.92
N TRP A 485 24.58 3.56 22.63
CA TRP A 485 24.78 4.94 23.08
C TRP A 485 23.66 5.86 22.60
N ARG A 486 23.34 5.85 21.30
CA ARG A 486 22.23 6.65 20.72
C ARG A 486 20.89 6.38 21.40
N LEU A 487 20.66 5.15 21.84
CA LEU A 487 19.41 4.73 22.48
C LEU A 487 19.41 4.96 24.00
N GLY A 488 20.49 5.53 24.56
CA GLY A 488 20.68 5.72 26.00
C GLY A 488 20.86 4.41 26.76
N TRP A 489 21.30 3.34 26.11
CA TRP A 489 21.46 2.02 26.70
C TRP A 489 22.89 1.82 27.18
N LEU A 490 23.04 1.75 28.50
CA LEU A 490 24.26 1.26 29.11
C LEU A 490 24.32 -0.27 29.02
N PRO A 491 25.51 -0.88 29.03
CA PRO A 491 25.66 -2.33 29.04
C PRO A 491 24.90 -2.96 30.22
N GLY A 492 24.43 -4.20 30.06
CA GLY A 492 23.68 -4.97 31.07
C GLY A 492 22.31 -4.44 31.54
N GLY A 493 21.88 -3.25 31.13
CA GLY A 493 20.49 -2.79 31.23
C GLY A 493 19.93 -2.55 32.65
N LYS A 494 20.77 -2.64 33.68
CA LYS A 494 20.43 -2.34 35.08
C LYS A 494 21.38 -1.27 35.62
N PRO A 495 20.91 -0.35 36.48
CA PRO A 495 21.81 0.54 37.21
C PRO A 495 22.83 -0.28 37.98
N LYS A 496 24.11 0.07 37.83
CA LYS A 496 25.23 -0.57 38.52
C LYS A 496 26.11 0.53 39.10
N GLU A 497 26.68 0.30 40.27
CA GLU A 497 27.66 1.19 40.86
C GLU A 497 28.92 1.26 40.00
N CYS A 498 29.53 2.43 39.95
CA CYS A 498 30.78 2.64 39.24
C CYS A 498 31.94 2.05 40.03
N ILE A 499 32.80 1.26 39.36
CA ILE A 499 33.99 0.63 39.95
C ILE A 499 34.93 1.68 40.58
N PHE A 500 35.09 2.84 39.92
CA PHE A 500 35.97 3.91 40.38
C PHE A 500 35.31 4.87 41.37
N HIS A 501 33.97 4.88 41.41
CA HIS A 501 33.18 5.76 42.25
C HIS A 501 32.07 4.94 42.94
N PRO A 502 32.39 4.19 44.01
CA PRO A 502 31.50 3.19 44.62
C PRO A 502 30.16 3.74 45.10
N TYR A 503 30.08 5.05 45.35
CA TYR A 503 28.85 5.72 45.81
C TYR A 503 28.00 6.31 44.66
N HIS A 504 28.40 6.11 43.41
CA HIS A 504 27.72 6.65 42.24
C HIS A 504 27.32 5.55 41.27
N ASN A 505 26.05 5.54 40.86
CA ASN A 505 25.58 4.68 39.79
C ASN A 505 26.13 5.14 38.44
N LEU A 506 26.61 4.18 37.63
CA LEU A 506 27.02 4.40 36.25
C LEU A 506 25.81 4.86 35.43
N SER A 507 25.86 6.12 35.00
CA SER A 507 24.92 6.76 34.07
C SER A 507 25.70 7.28 32.86
N CYS A 508 25.03 7.59 31.74
CA CYS A 508 25.70 8.19 30.59
C CYS A 508 26.42 9.50 30.96
N ARG A 509 25.84 10.29 31.88
CA ARG A 509 26.50 11.51 32.39
C ARG A 509 27.72 11.19 33.24
N HIS A 510 27.61 10.24 34.15
CA HIS A 510 28.73 9.80 34.99
C HIS A 510 29.91 9.27 34.16
N ALA A 511 29.63 8.58 33.05
CA ALA A 511 30.63 8.08 32.13
C ALA A 511 31.55 9.19 31.59
N PHE A 512 31.06 10.43 31.44
CA PHE A 512 31.86 11.54 30.93
C PHE A 512 33.02 11.90 31.87
N ASP A 513 32.72 12.03 33.15
CA ASP A 513 33.73 12.34 34.16
C ASP A 513 34.62 11.14 34.45
N CYS A 514 34.01 9.95 34.59
CA CYS A 514 34.70 8.71 34.93
C CYS A 514 35.73 8.29 33.87
N LEU A 515 35.41 8.45 32.58
CA LEU A 515 36.33 8.12 31.47
C LEU A 515 37.11 9.31 30.94
N HIS A 516 36.99 10.47 31.58
CA HIS A 516 37.56 11.73 31.11
C HIS A 516 37.25 12.00 29.62
N VAL A 517 36.00 11.76 29.20
CA VAL A 517 35.58 11.74 27.79
C VAL A 517 35.88 13.05 27.08
N HIS A 518 35.56 14.19 27.71
CA HIS A 518 35.85 15.52 27.15
C HIS A 518 37.34 15.73 26.88
N HIS A 519 38.20 15.34 27.82
CA HIS A 519 39.65 15.47 27.68
C HIS A 519 40.17 14.57 26.55
N ARG A 520 39.76 13.30 26.53
CA ARG A 520 40.20 12.33 25.49
C ARG A 520 39.76 12.72 24.10
N LEU A 521 38.57 13.30 23.95
CA LEU A 521 38.03 13.73 22.66
C LEU A 521 38.43 15.15 22.26
N TYR A 522 39.26 15.84 23.05
CA TYR A 522 39.66 17.24 22.83
C TYR A 522 38.45 18.19 22.71
N LEU A 523 37.40 17.97 23.52
CA LEU A 523 36.16 18.76 23.52
C LEU A 523 36.01 19.58 24.81
N PRO A 524 35.46 20.80 24.75
CA PRO A 524 35.21 21.62 25.94
C PRO A 524 34.08 21.03 26.80
N ARG A 525 34.16 21.22 28.12
CA ARG A 525 33.12 20.79 29.08
C ARG A 525 31.75 21.48 28.88
N SER A 526 31.68 22.53 28.07
CA SER A 526 30.42 23.18 27.68
C SER A 526 29.52 22.30 26.79
N ILE A 527 30.09 21.27 26.15
CA ILE A 527 29.31 20.28 25.39
C ILE A 527 28.77 19.24 26.36
N GLU A 528 27.45 19.23 26.58
CA GLU A 528 26.82 18.33 27.57
C GLU A 528 27.01 16.84 27.26
N ASP A 529 26.82 16.44 26.00
CA ASP A 529 27.03 15.06 25.52
C ASP A 529 28.11 15.04 24.42
N PRO A 530 29.40 14.88 24.78
CA PRO A 530 30.50 14.91 23.83
C PRO A 530 30.44 13.76 22.80
N ILE A 531 29.89 12.61 23.18
CA ILE A 531 29.80 11.45 22.27
C ILE A 531 28.70 11.70 21.23
N SER A 532 27.49 12.05 21.66
CA SER A 532 26.39 12.33 20.73
C SER A 532 26.70 13.52 19.83
N PHE A 533 27.40 14.54 20.35
CA PHE A 533 27.92 15.65 19.57
C PHE A 533 28.80 15.16 18.42
N LEU A 534 29.82 14.32 18.69
CA LEU A 534 30.66 13.77 17.62
C LEU A 534 29.85 12.90 16.64
N LEU A 535 28.96 12.03 17.12
CA LEU A 535 28.14 11.20 16.24
C LEU A 535 27.26 12.04 15.28
N ASN A 536 26.80 13.20 15.74
CA ASN A 536 26.07 14.18 14.91
C ASN A 536 26.95 14.87 13.85
N LEU A 537 28.27 14.82 13.97
CA LEU A 537 29.22 15.35 12.99
C LEU A 537 29.65 14.32 11.93
N LEU A 538 29.30 13.04 12.09
CA LEU A 538 29.66 11.99 11.11
C LEU A 538 29.27 12.38 9.67
N PRO A 539 30.09 12.03 8.67
CA PRO A 539 29.84 12.42 7.29
C PRO A 539 28.56 11.76 6.73
N LEU A 540 27.73 12.57 6.06
CA LEU A 540 26.55 12.08 5.32
C LEU A 540 26.90 11.51 3.94
N HIS A 541 28.04 11.94 3.41
CA HIS A 541 28.60 11.53 2.13
C HIS A 541 30.11 11.41 2.28
N LYS A 542 30.78 10.70 1.36
CA LYS A 542 32.24 10.60 1.38
C LYS A 542 32.85 12.01 1.36
N PRO A 543 33.55 12.45 2.43
CA PRO A 543 34.02 13.82 2.54
C PRO A 543 35.20 14.08 1.59
N ARG A 544 35.70 15.33 1.55
CA ARG A 544 37.01 15.65 0.95
C ARG A 544 38.13 15.36 1.97
N PRO A 545 39.39 15.12 1.55
CA PRO A 545 40.52 14.85 2.45
C PRO A 545 40.63 15.83 3.62
N THR A 546 40.57 17.14 3.37
CA THR A 546 40.72 18.16 4.42
C THR A 546 39.66 18.08 5.51
N ALA A 547 38.47 17.56 5.19
CA ALA A 547 37.37 17.38 6.14
C ALA A 547 37.40 16.01 6.88
N SER A 548 38.28 15.08 6.49
CA SER A 548 38.43 13.77 7.16
C SER A 548 39.57 13.71 8.18
N HIS A 549 40.51 14.67 8.18
CA HIS A 549 41.73 14.62 9.00
C HIS A 549 41.46 14.43 10.50
N SER A 550 40.47 15.14 11.05
CA SER A 550 40.12 15.03 12.47
C SER A 550 39.57 13.64 12.84
N TRP A 551 38.91 12.95 11.91
CA TRP A 551 38.34 11.62 12.15
C TRP A 551 39.40 10.52 12.30
N PHE A 552 40.58 10.67 11.70
CA PHE A 552 41.70 9.74 11.90
C PHE A 552 42.19 9.70 13.35
N THR A 553 42.00 10.78 14.10
CA THR A 553 42.32 10.85 15.53
C THR A 553 41.11 10.56 16.40
N LEU A 554 39.97 11.22 16.13
CA LEU A 554 38.80 11.20 17.02
C LEU A 554 38.06 9.85 16.98
N TRP A 555 37.99 9.19 15.83
CA TRP A 555 37.18 7.98 15.67
C TRP A 555 37.75 6.77 16.44
N PRO A 556 39.07 6.47 16.37
CA PRO A 556 39.68 5.45 17.21
C PRO A 556 39.46 5.70 18.70
N ILE A 557 39.65 6.94 19.16
CA ILE A 557 39.47 7.32 20.57
C ILE A 557 38.02 7.05 21.01
N LEU A 558 37.04 7.46 20.19
CA LEU A 558 35.63 7.21 20.49
C LEU A 558 35.32 5.70 20.55
N CYS A 559 35.84 4.91 19.61
CA CYS A 559 35.66 3.46 19.61
C CYS A 559 36.25 2.82 20.87
N THR A 560 37.42 3.30 21.33
CA THR A 560 38.06 2.84 22.56
C THR A 560 37.25 3.22 23.80
N ILE A 561 36.75 4.47 23.91
CA ILE A 561 35.88 4.90 25.02
C ILE A 561 34.63 4.00 25.10
N LEU A 562 33.96 3.77 23.97
CA LEU A 562 32.77 2.93 23.91
C LEU A 562 33.06 1.46 24.22
N HIS A 563 34.26 0.99 23.89
CA HIS A 563 34.71 -0.35 24.25
C HIS A 563 34.97 -0.46 25.76
N GLU A 564 35.67 0.50 26.35
CA GLU A 564 35.92 0.54 27.80
C GLU A 564 34.62 0.59 28.61
N LEU A 565 33.63 1.35 28.14
CA LEU A 565 32.30 1.39 28.77
C LEU A 565 31.64 0.01 28.90
N ASP A 566 31.81 -0.87 27.90
CA ASP A 566 31.25 -2.23 27.96
C ASP A 566 31.86 -3.03 29.10
N TYR A 567 33.19 -2.99 29.26
CA TYR A 567 33.91 -3.82 30.22
C TYR A 567 33.87 -3.27 31.65
N TYR A 568 33.83 -1.94 31.80
CA TYR A 568 33.62 -1.32 33.11
C TYR A 568 32.24 -1.60 33.68
N PHE A 569 31.26 -1.96 32.85
CA PHE A 569 30.01 -2.48 33.36
C PHE A 569 30.15 -3.93 33.89
N HIS A 570 31.12 -4.70 33.43
CA HIS A 570 31.32 -6.12 33.77
C HIS A 570 32.40 -6.38 34.84
N ASP A 571 32.95 -5.34 35.48
CA ASP A 571 34.06 -5.42 36.45
C ASP A 571 35.34 -6.03 35.89
N GLU A 572 35.52 -5.92 34.58
CA GLU A 572 36.70 -6.43 33.88
C GLU A 572 37.51 -5.27 33.30
N CYS A 573 38.84 -5.36 33.39
CA CYS A 573 39.72 -4.47 32.65
C CYS A 573 39.77 -4.96 31.19
N PRO A 574 39.29 -4.17 30.20
CA PRO A 574 39.26 -4.59 28.81
C PRO A 574 40.68 -4.74 28.25
N PRO A 575 40.97 -5.78 27.45
CA PRO A 575 42.11 -5.71 26.54
C PRO A 575 41.88 -4.57 25.53
N PRO A 576 42.93 -3.87 25.07
CA PRO A 576 42.77 -2.81 24.08
C PRO A 576 42.14 -3.38 22.79
N PRO A 577 41.19 -2.66 22.17
CA PRO A 577 40.59 -3.12 20.92
C PRO A 577 41.66 -3.18 19.83
N ILE A 578 41.68 -4.26 19.06
CA ILE A 578 42.56 -4.39 17.90
C ILE A 578 42.06 -3.43 16.81
N ASP A 579 42.89 -2.47 16.42
CA ASP A 579 42.66 -1.56 15.30
C ASP A 579 41.27 -0.85 15.33
N PRO A 580 40.97 -0.08 16.40
CA PRO A 580 39.64 0.49 16.63
C PRO A 580 39.25 1.46 15.51
N GLY A 581 38.10 1.22 14.90
CA GLY A 581 37.52 2.10 13.89
C GLY A 581 38.15 1.98 12.50
N VAL A 582 39.07 1.05 12.25
CA VAL A 582 39.82 0.94 10.97
C VAL A 582 38.91 0.83 9.75
N LYS A 583 37.74 0.20 9.85
CA LYS A 583 36.79 0.11 8.72
C LYS A 583 36.32 1.48 8.25
N LEU A 584 36.02 2.40 9.17
CA LEU A 584 35.62 3.76 8.80
C LEU A 584 36.80 4.56 8.27
N LEU A 585 37.97 4.43 8.91
CA LEU A 585 39.19 5.13 8.49
C LEU A 585 39.61 4.76 7.06
N ASN A 586 39.51 3.47 6.69
CA ASN A 586 39.80 3.01 5.34
C ASN A 586 38.80 3.54 4.29
N TRP A 587 37.58 3.88 4.72
CA TRP A 587 36.56 4.44 3.84
C TRP A 587 36.73 5.94 3.61
N LEU A 588 37.25 6.66 4.62
CA LEU A 588 37.54 8.08 4.53
C LEU A 588 38.66 8.34 3.49
N PRO A 589 38.59 9.44 2.73
CA PRO A 589 39.71 9.84 1.90
C PRO A 589 40.91 10.16 2.79
N LYS A 590 42.10 9.73 2.34
CA LYS A 590 43.37 10.12 2.93
C LYS A 590 43.71 11.55 2.57
#